data_AF-A0A528E0I4-F1
#
_entry.id   AF-A0A528E0I4-F1
#
_cell.length_a   1.000
_cell.length_b   1.000
_cell.length_c   1.000
_cell.angle_alpha   90.00
_cell.angle_beta   90.00
_cell.angle_gamma   90.00
#
_symmetry.space_group_name_H-M   'P 1'
#
loop_
_entity.id
_entity.type
_entity.pdbx_description
1 polymer ?
#
loop_
_entity_poly.entity_id
_entity_poly.type
_entity_poly.pdbx_seq_one_letter_code
_entity_poly.pdbx_strand_id
1 'polypeptide(L)'
;MANSFSRFISSVFGNSVSKPNADVVRSPWPDSLQYLFIEPSKKDVWEALDGWKWVGFDGLEPAAVSSFGDIFFRAPDGSVKLLDMIGGRLTQVSKTWPELTTQFADPDRRDELLLAGLAAAARKKGLVLADGECYDFETPPVLGGEMSAKQIDKTLFVVKVHIAGQIHRQVKDLPHGTKINKVTIGDR
;
A
#
# COMPACT_ATOMS: atom_id res chain seq x y z
N MET A 1 -32.35 47.93 -39.16
CA MET A 1 -33.47 47.19 -38.54
C MET A 1 -32.89 46.29 -37.47
N ALA A 2 -33.38 46.42 -36.25
CA ALA A 2 -32.93 45.70 -35.07
C ALA A 2 -33.48 44.27 -35.04
N ASN A 3 -32.76 43.36 -34.40
CA ASN A 3 -33.38 42.48 -33.40
C ASN A 3 -32.35 41.93 -32.41
N SER A 4 -32.80 41.93 -31.16
CA SER A 4 -32.14 41.58 -29.90
C SER A 4 -32.28 40.07 -29.60
N PHE A 5 -31.75 39.66 -28.44
CA PHE A 5 -31.95 38.41 -27.67
C PHE A 5 -30.96 37.28 -28.00
N SER A 6 -30.33 36.56 -27.06
CA SER A 6 -30.26 36.62 -25.60
C SER A 6 -29.01 35.82 -25.19
N ARG A 7 -28.34 36.24 -24.11
CA ARG A 7 -27.25 35.48 -23.48
C ARG A 7 -27.84 34.28 -22.72
N PHE A 8 -27.33 33.08 -22.97
CA PHE A 8 -27.43 31.97 -22.02
C PHE A 8 -26.03 31.63 -21.53
N ILE A 9 -25.75 32.04 -20.28
CA ILE A 9 -24.67 31.48 -19.47
C ILE A 9 -25.28 30.25 -18.81
N SER A 10 -24.78 29.06 -19.12
CA SER A 10 -25.03 27.88 -18.30
C SER A 10 -23.73 27.49 -17.63
N SER A 11 -23.66 27.78 -16.33
CA SER A 11 -22.68 27.20 -15.44
C SER A 11 -23.00 25.72 -15.29
N VAL A 12 -22.13 24.85 -15.79
CA VAL A 12 -22.12 23.45 -15.37
C VAL A 12 -21.08 23.33 -14.27
N PHE A 13 -21.50 23.58 -13.03
CA PHE A 13 -20.88 22.94 -11.87
C PHE A 13 -21.26 21.46 -11.92
N GLY A 14 -20.53 20.71 -12.73
CA GLY A 14 -20.54 19.26 -12.66
C GLY A 14 -19.49 18.86 -11.63
N ASN A 15 -19.93 18.54 -10.41
CA ASN A 15 -19.15 17.65 -9.56
C ASN A 15 -18.93 16.37 -10.37
N SER A 16 -17.73 16.20 -10.93
CA SER A 16 -17.30 14.93 -11.49
C SER A 16 -17.14 13.97 -10.32
N VAL A 17 -18.24 13.34 -9.91
CA VAL A 17 -18.15 12.06 -9.20
C VAL A 17 -17.56 11.10 -10.23
N SER A 18 -16.24 10.97 -10.21
CA SER A 18 -15.50 9.98 -10.98
C SER A 18 -16.14 8.63 -10.71
N LYS A 19 -16.64 7.99 -11.78
CA LYS A 19 -17.14 6.61 -11.71
C LYS A 19 -16.10 5.75 -10.99
N PRO A 20 -16.50 4.79 -10.13
CA PRO A 20 -15.61 3.77 -9.62
C PRO A 20 -14.78 3.20 -10.76
N ASN A 21 -13.47 3.48 -10.77
CA ASN A 21 -12.59 2.85 -11.73
C ASN A 21 -12.42 1.39 -11.29
N ALA A 22 -12.95 0.45 -12.06
CA ALA A 22 -12.86 -1.00 -11.76
C ALA A 22 -11.40 -1.51 -11.73
N ASP A 23 -10.47 -0.67 -12.17
CA ASP A 23 -9.04 -0.92 -12.22
C ASP A 23 -8.31 -0.50 -10.93
N VAL A 24 -8.99 0.03 -9.91
CA VAL A 24 -8.35 0.45 -8.64
C VAL A 24 -8.47 -0.64 -7.56
N VAL A 25 -7.38 -0.90 -6.85
CA VAL A 25 -7.38 -1.78 -5.67
C VAL A 25 -7.79 -0.96 -4.46
N ARG A 26 -9.05 -1.10 -4.04
CA ARG A 26 -9.62 -0.39 -2.90
C ARG A 26 -10.63 -1.24 -2.14
N SER A 27 -10.89 -0.84 -0.91
CA SER A 27 -11.94 -1.42 -0.08
C SER A 27 -12.69 -0.30 0.67
N PRO A 28 -14.00 -0.43 0.92
CA PRO A 28 -14.81 0.61 1.53
C PRO A 28 -14.56 0.69 3.04
N TRP A 29 -13.42 1.27 3.42
CA TRP A 29 -13.03 1.44 4.81
C TRP A 29 -13.79 2.61 5.46
N PRO A 30 -14.09 2.53 6.78
CA PRO A 30 -14.53 3.70 7.55
C PRO A 30 -13.55 4.87 7.41
N ASP A 31 -14.05 6.11 7.47
CA ASP A 31 -13.24 7.33 7.35
C ASP A 31 -12.02 7.36 8.29
N SER A 32 -12.19 6.80 9.50
CA SER A 32 -11.14 6.70 10.51
C SER A 32 -9.97 5.79 10.10
N LEU A 33 -10.13 4.95 9.08
CA LEU A 33 -9.10 4.04 8.57
C LEU A 33 -8.58 4.43 7.18
N GLN A 34 -9.24 5.32 6.45
CA GLN A 34 -8.87 5.62 5.05
C GLN A 34 -7.40 6.01 4.88
N TYR A 35 -6.84 6.78 5.81
CA TYR A 35 -5.43 7.20 5.74
C TYR A 35 -4.41 6.09 5.97
N LEU A 36 -4.85 4.92 6.41
CA LEU A 36 -4.03 3.72 6.57
C LEU A 36 -3.92 2.92 5.27
N PHE A 37 -4.61 3.34 4.22
CA PHE A 37 -4.62 2.67 2.93
C PHE A 37 -4.34 3.66 1.80
N ILE A 38 -3.78 3.13 0.72
CA ILE A 38 -3.68 3.81 -0.57
C ILE A 38 -4.51 3.03 -1.60
N GLU A 39 -4.84 3.69 -2.70
CA GLU A 39 -5.70 3.13 -3.75
C GLU A 39 -4.96 3.07 -5.10
N PRO A 40 -3.87 2.29 -5.23
CA PRO A 40 -3.15 2.15 -6.49
C PRO A 40 -4.00 1.42 -7.53
N SER A 41 -3.67 1.62 -8.81
CA SER A 41 -4.28 0.81 -9.87
C SER A 41 -3.81 -0.65 -9.77
N LYS A 42 -4.62 -1.59 -10.26
CA LYS A 42 -4.24 -3.00 -10.40
C LYS A 42 -2.98 -3.16 -11.24
N LYS A 43 -2.81 -2.31 -12.26
CA LYS A 43 -1.59 -2.28 -13.07
C LYS A 43 -0.38 -1.95 -12.20
N ASP A 44 -0.45 -0.87 -11.42
CA ASP A 44 0.66 -0.44 -10.55
C ASP A 44 0.97 -1.50 -9.50
N VAL A 45 -0.05 -2.17 -8.93
CA VAL A 45 0.16 -3.28 -7.99
C VAL A 45 0.94 -4.42 -8.64
N TRP A 46 0.54 -4.86 -9.83
CA TRP A 46 1.25 -5.95 -10.51
C TRP A 46 2.65 -5.55 -10.98
N GLU A 47 2.85 -4.31 -11.44
CA GLU A 47 4.16 -3.75 -11.77
C GLU A 47 5.08 -3.74 -10.54
N ALA A 48 4.55 -3.32 -9.39
CA ALA A 48 5.28 -3.31 -8.13
C ALA A 48 5.68 -4.73 -7.66
N LEU A 49 4.82 -5.72 -7.90
CA LEU A 49 5.02 -7.12 -7.53
C LEU A 49 6.07 -7.85 -8.39
N ASP A 50 6.61 -7.24 -9.45
CA ASP A 50 7.67 -7.84 -10.26
C ASP A 50 8.92 -8.20 -9.43
N GLY A 51 9.26 -7.38 -8.42
CA GLY A 51 10.35 -7.66 -7.47
C GLY A 51 10.09 -8.87 -6.55
N TRP A 52 8.84 -9.34 -6.49
CA TRP A 52 8.36 -10.39 -5.58
C TRP A 52 7.96 -11.69 -6.27
N LYS A 53 8.22 -11.85 -7.58
CA LYS A 53 7.88 -13.07 -8.34
C LYS A 53 8.34 -14.39 -7.71
N TRP A 54 9.34 -14.34 -6.84
CA TRP A 54 9.88 -15.48 -6.10
C TRP A 54 9.00 -15.96 -4.93
N VAL A 55 8.00 -15.20 -4.50
CA VAL A 55 7.06 -15.56 -3.41
C VAL A 55 5.92 -16.47 -3.89
N GLY A 56 5.47 -16.28 -5.14
CA GLY A 56 4.32 -16.98 -5.72
C GLY A 56 2.98 -16.34 -5.32
N PHE A 57 2.18 -15.95 -6.31
CA PHE A 57 0.89 -15.26 -6.12
C PHE A 57 -0.29 -15.95 -6.84
N ASP A 58 -0.14 -17.23 -7.18
CA ASP A 58 -1.12 -17.96 -7.98
C ASP A 58 -2.50 -17.97 -7.32
N GLY A 59 -3.50 -17.50 -8.07
CA GLY A 59 -4.89 -17.41 -7.61
C GLY A 59 -5.18 -16.31 -6.59
N LEU A 60 -4.20 -15.48 -6.23
CA LEU A 60 -4.39 -14.39 -5.28
C LEU A 60 -4.87 -13.11 -5.99
N GLU A 61 -5.94 -12.52 -5.47
CA GLU A 61 -6.48 -11.25 -5.96
C GLU A 61 -6.10 -10.10 -5.01
N PRO A 62 -5.34 -9.08 -5.45
CA PRO A 62 -5.08 -7.89 -4.66
C PRO A 62 -6.37 -7.15 -4.29
N ALA A 63 -6.54 -6.84 -3.00
CA ALA A 63 -7.80 -6.34 -2.46
C ALA A 63 -7.68 -5.04 -1.65
N ALA A 64 -6.52 -4.77 -1.04
CA ALA A 64 -6.19 -3.51 -0.40
C ALA A 64 -4.67 -3.34 -0.30
N VAL A 65 -4.22 -2.09 -0.17
CA VAL A 65 -2.80 -1.75 0.01
C VAL A 65 -2.67 -0.79 1.19
N SER A 66 -1.83 -1.13 2.18
CA SER A 66 -1.55 -0.27 3.34
C SER A 66 -0.84 1.01 2.91
N SER A 67 -0.84 2.04 3.75
CA SER A 67 -0.06 3.26 3.51
C SER A 67 1.44 3.03 3.51
N PHE A 68 1.92 1.88 3.99
CA PHE A 68 3.31 1.41 3.85
C PHE A 68 3.51 0.46 2.66
N GLY A 69 2.51 0.27 1.80
CA GLY A 69 2.61 -0.56 0.61
C GLY A 69 2.52 -2.08 0.87
N ASP A 70 2.11 -2.52 2.06
CA ASP A 70 1.76 -3.92 2.30
C ASP A 70 0.50 -4.28 1.53
N ILE A 71 0.47 -5.45 0.91
CA ILE A 71 -0.62 -5.82 -0.01
C ILE A 71 -1.43 -6.94 0.60
N PHE A 72 -2.73 -6.71 0.77
CA PHE A 72 -3.70 -7.70 1.18
C PHE A 72 -4.31 -8.37 -0.04
N PHE A 73 -4.33 -9.70 -0.04
CA PHE A 73 -4.88 -10.52 -1.11
C PHE A 73 -6.07 -11.34 -0.60
N ARG A 74 -7.06 -11.54 -1.47
CA ARG A 74 -8.06 -12.60 -1.32
C ARG A 74 -7.53 -13.86 -1.99
N ALA A 75 -7.52 -14.96 -1.26
CA ALA A 75 -7.18 -16.28 -1.79
C ALA A 75 -8.44 -17.02 -2.29
N PRO A 76 -8.29 -18.04 -3.15
CA PRO A 76 -9.43 -18.80 -3.68
C PRO A 76 -10.27 -19.51 -2.61
N ASP A 77 -9.65 -19.83 -1.47
CA ASP A 77 -10.32 -20.43 -0.31
C ASP A 77 -11.09 -19.41 0.56
N GLY A 78 -11.08 -18.13 0.17
CA GLY A 78 -11.69 -17.03 0.90
C GLY A 78 -10.80 -16.41 1.99
N SER A 79 -9.63 -17.00 2.28
CA SER A 79 -8.70 -16.46 3.27
C SER A 79 -8.03 -15.17 2.80
N VAL A 80 -7.57 -14.37 3.76
CA VAL A 80 -6.80 -13.15 3.47
C VAL A 80 -5.32 -13.42 3.71
N LYS A 81 -4.51 -13.17 2.68
CA LYS A 81 -3.05 -13.18 2.78
C LYS A 81 -2.52 -11.74 2.81
N LEU A 82 -1.45 -11.51 3.55
CA LEU A 82 -0.72 -10.23 3.60
C LEU A 82 0.70 -10.46 3.09
N LEU A 83 1.12 -9.69 2.10
CA LEU A 83 2.53 -9.53 1.76
C LEU A 83 3.11 -8.40 2.61
N ASP A 84 3.88 -8.79 3.63
CA ASP A 84 4.53 -7.90 4.59
C ASP A 84 5.85 -7.36 4.03
N MET A 85 5.92 -6.05 3.88
CA MET A 85 7.06 -5.33 3.33
C MET A 85 8.23 -5.23 4.29
N ILE A 86 7.97 -5.35 5.59
CA ILE A 86 8.99 -5.33 6.65
C ILE A 86 9.61 -6.72 6.79
N GLY A 87 8.77 -7.74 6.93
CA GLY A 87 9.18 -9.11 7.19
C GLY A 87 9.45 -9.96 5.94
N GLY A 88 9.11 -9.48 4.74
CA GLY A 88 9.45 -10.16 3.49
C GLY A 88 8.65 -11.42 3.19
N ARG A 89 7.44 -11.54 3.75
CA ARG A 89 6.70 -12.81 3.77
C ARG A 89 5.24 -12.62 3.39
N LEU A 90 4.71 -13.65 2.73
CA LEU A 90 3.28 -13.79 2.45
C LEU A 90 2.66 -14.73 3.49
N THR A 91 1.80 -14.21 4.35
CA THR A 91 1.21 -14.97 5.46
C THR A 91 -0.32 -14.84 5.47
N GLN A 92 -1.01 -15.83 6.04
CA GLN A 92 -2.45 -15.70 6.27
C GLN A 92 -2.71 -14.87 7.52
N VAL A 93 -3.48 -13.79 7.38
CA VAL A 93 -3.81 -12.86 8.48
C VAL A 93 -5.27 -12.97 8.92
N SER A 94 -6.13 -13.55 8.09
CA SER A 94 -7.54 -13.76 8.42
C SER A 94 -8.14 -14.91 7.62
N LYS A 95 -9.22 -15.54 8.10
CA LYS A 95 -9.93 -16.59 7.34
C LYS A 95 -10.90 -16.01 6.32
N THR A 96 -11.35 -14.77 6.52
CA THR A 96 -12.28 -14.10 5.60
C THR A 96 -12.06 -12.59 5.57
N TRP A 97 -12.50 -11.93 4.51
CA TRP A 97 -12.44 -10.47 4.40
C TRP A 97 -13.25 -9.71 5.48
N PRO A 98 -14.49 -10.13 5.82
CA PRO A 98 -15.23 -9.51 6.93
C PRO A 98 -14.52 -9.65 8.27
N GLU A 99 -13.91 -10.81 8.55
CA GLU A 99 -13.15 -11.03 9.78
C GLU A 99 -11.94 -10.07 9.87
N LEU A 100 -11.18 -9.89 8.78
CA LEU A 100 -10.10 -8.89 8.74
C LEU A 100 -10.61 -7.49 9.09
N THR A 101 -11.77 -7.11 8.53
CA THR A 101 -12.38 -5.80 8.79
C THR A 101 -12.73 -5.64 10.27
N THR A 102 -13.25 -6.69 10.91
CA THR A 102 -13.49 -6.71 12.36
C THR A 102 -12.20 -6.62 13.17
N GLN A 103 -11.12 -7.28 12.74
CA GLN A 103 -9.81 -7.18 13.41
C GLN A 103 -9.31 -5.73 13.44
N PHE A 104 -9.60 -4.91 12.43
CA PHE A 104 -9.21 -3.49 12.45
C PHE A 104 -9.96 -2.63 13.48
N ALA A 105 -10.96 -3.15 14.20
CA ALA A 105 -11.50 -2.45 15.37
C ALA A 105 -10.50 -2.44 16.54
N ASP A 106 -9.63 -3.45 16.62
CA ASP A 106 -8.59 -3.58 17.64
C ASP A 106 -7.38 -2.68 17.29
N PRO A 107 -6.99 -1.73 18.15
CA PRO A 107 -5.80 -0.90 17.95
C PRO A 107 -4.50 -1.71 17.76
N ASP A 108 -4.31 -2.80 18.49
CA ASP A 108 -3.07 -3.59 18.45
C ASP A 108 -2.96 -4.32 17.11
N ARG A 109 -4.08 -4.89 16.65
CA ARG A 109 -4.15 -5.52 15.31
C ARG A 109 -3.97 -4.52 14.19
N ARG A 110 -4.47 -3.29 14.34
CA ARG A 110 -4.20 -2.21 13.36
C ARG A 110 -2.73 -1.83 13.33
N ASP A 111 -2.08 -1.74 14.48
CA ASP A 111 -0.67 -1.42 14.52
C ASP A 111 0.18 -2.54 13.92
N GLU A 112 -0.13 -3.80 14.26
CA GLU A 112 0.55 -4.98 13.71
C GLU A 112 0.41 -5.09 12.19
N LEU A 113 -0.80 -4.93 11.64
CA LEU A 113 -1.08 -5.19 10.23
C LEU A 113 -0.90 -3.98 9.31
N LEU A 114 -0.97 -2.76 9.85
CA LEU A 114 -0.99 -1.52 9.05
C LEU A 114 0.03 -0.49 9.53
N LEU A 115 0.80 -0.79 10.58
CA LEU A 115 1.72 0.17 11.22
C LEU A 115 1.01 1.47 11.59
N ALA A 116 -0.23 1.35 12.11
CA ALA A 116 -1.16 2.47 12.27
C ALA A 116 -0.60 3.61 13.14
N GLY A 117 0.13 3.31 14.20
CA GLY A 117 0.81 4.30 15.03
C GLY A 117 1.87 5.08 14.28
N LEU A 118 2.65 4.41 13.43
CA LEU A 118 3.67 5.04 12.57
C LEU A 118 3.04 5.86 11.44
N ALA A 119 1.98 5.36 10.81
CA ALA A 119 1.22 6.12 9.81
C ALA A 119 0.63 7.40 10.42
N ALA A 120 0.04 7.30 11.62
CA ALA A 120 -0.48 8.46 12.34
C ALA A 120 0.64 9.46 12.70
N ALA A 121 1.80 8.97 13.12
CA ALA A 121 2.95 9.81 13.43
C ALA A 121 3.50 10.52 12.18
N ALA A 122 3.60 9.83 11.04
CA ALA A 122 4.01 10.41 9.76
C ALA A 122 3.07 11.55 9.34
N ARG A 123 1.75 11.35 9.42
CA ARG A 123 0.76 12.41 9.13
C ARG A 123 0.88 13.60 10.07
N LYS A 124 1.10 13.38 11.37
CA LYS A 124 1.31 14.45 12.36
C LYS A 124 2.54 15.31 12.04
N LYS A 125 3.52 14.75 11.33
CA LYS A 125 4.71 15.46 10.84
C LYS A 125 4.50 16.19 9.50
N GLY A 126 3.29 16.14 8.94
CA GLY A 126 2.95 16.77 7.67
C GLY A 126 3.19 15.90 6.44
N LEU A 127 3.57 14.63 6.60
CA LEU A 127 3.72 13.70 5.47
C LEU A 127 2.34 13.22 5.02
N VAL A 128 1.69 13.98 4.14
CA VAL A 128 0.45 13.59 3.49
C VAL A 128 0.79 12.95 2.14
N LEU A 129 0.33 11.71 1.94
CA LEU A 129 0.52 10.96 0.71
C LEU A 129 -0.31 11.58 -0.42
N ALA A 130 0.32 11.78 -1.58
CA ALA A 130 -0.34 12.04 -2.84
C ALA A 130 -0.66 10.71 -3.57
N ASP A 131 -1.38 10.82 -4.68
CA ASP A 131 -1.70 9.67 -5.53
C ASP A 131 -0.42 8.93 -5.97
N GLY A 132 -0.41 7.61 -5.79
CA GLY A 132 0.74 6.76 -6.13
C GLY A 132 1.89 6.79 -5.13
N GLU A 133 1.81 7.57 -4.05
CA GLU A 133 2.80 7.57 -2.98
C GLU A 133 2.45 6.58 -1.86
N CYS A 134 3.47 6.07 -1.19
CA CYS A 134 3.36 5.36 0.09
C CYS A 134 4.44 5.85 1.06
N TYR A 135 4.35 5.43 2.32
CA TYR A 135 5.41 5.59 3.30
C TYR A 135 6.47 4.50 3.12
N ASP A 136 7.71 4.86 3.42
CA ASP A 136 8.82 3.92 3.56
C ASP A 136 9.79 4.39 4.64
N PHE A 137 10.65 3.49 5.10
CA PHE A 137 11.76 3.82 5.98
C PHE A 137 12.99 4.18 5.16
N GLU A 138 13.68 5.28 5.50
CA GLU A 138 14.93 5.73 4.85
C GLU A 138 15.95 4.60 4.69
N THR A 139 16.04 3.74 5.72
CA THR A 139 16.74 2.46 5.64
C THR A 139 15.74 1.33 5.88
N PRO A 140 15.62 0.35 4.97
CA PRO A 140 14.74 -0.81 5.17
C PRO A 140 15.05 -1.53 6.50
N PRO A 141 14.05 -1.86 7.34
CA PRO A 141 14.28 -2.51 8.63
C PRO A 141 15.02 -3.85 8.53
N VAL A 142 14.80 -4.60 7.45
CA VAL A 142 15.53 -5.86 7.18
C VAL A 142 17.04 -5.64 6.98
N LEU A 143 17.47 -4.41 6.68
CA LEU A 143 18.87 -4.00 6.59
C LEU A 143 19.39 -3.34 7.87
N GLY A 144 18.64 -3.41 8.97
CA GLY A 144 18.99 -2.81 10.25
C GLY A 144 18.53 -1.36 10.43
N GLY A 145 17.62 -0.88 9.57
CA GLY A 145 16.98 0.42 9.74
C GLY A 145 16.07 0.49 10.98
N GLU A 146 15.97 1.67 11.59
CA GLU A 146 15.11 1.90 12.75
C GLU A 146 13.65 2.06 12.32
N MET A 147 12.74 1.29 12.94
CA MET A 147 11.29 1.44 12.75
C MET A 147 10.74 2.58 13.61
N SER A 148 11.01 3.82 13.23
CA SER A 148 10.48 4.99 13.92
C SER A 148 10.00 6.07 12.98
N ALA A 149 9.11 6.93 13.47
CA ALA A 149 8.56 8.03 12.68
C ALA A 149 9.60 9.04 12.18
N LYS A 150 10.82 9.03 12.73
CA LYS A 150 11.93 9.88 12.26
C LYS A 150 12.52 9.37 10.96
N GLN A 151 12.46 8.07 10.71
CA GLN A 151 13.00 7.42 9.53
C GLN A 151 11.95 7.30 8.41
N ILE A 152 10.74 7.84 8.59
CA ILE A 152 9.69 7.73 7.58
C ILE A 152 9.74 8.92 6.63
N ASP A 153 9.72 8.64 5.34
CA ASP A 153 9.45 9.60 4.27
C ASP A 153 8.42 9.03 3.27
N LYS A 154 8.01 9.85 2.30
CA LYS A 154 7.15 9.46 1.19
C LYS A 154 8.00 9.00 0.01
N THR A 155 7.48 8.02 -0.72
CA THR A 155 8.09 7.54 -1.97
C THR A 155 7.01 7.00 -2.90
N LEU A 156 7.37 6.66 -4.13
CA LEU A 156 6.45 6.04 -5.08
C LEU A 156 6.18 4.59 -4.68
N PHE A 157 4.90 4.22 -4.58
CA PHE A 157 4.45 2.87 -4.23
C PHE A 157 5.11 1.78 -5.07
N VAL A 158 5.10 1.97 -6.40
CA VAL A 158 5.67 0.99 -7.35
C VAL A 158 7.16 0.78 -7.08
N VAL A 159 7.92 1.88 -6.95
CA VAL A 159 9.36 1.83 -6.70
C VAL A 159 9.66 1.14 -5.38
N LYS A 160 8.96 1.54 -4.31
CA LYS A 160 9.15 1.02 -2.97
C LYS A 160 8.92 -0.48 -2.89
N VAL A 161 7.75 -0.95 -3.34
CA VAL A 161 7.38 -2.37 -3.24
C VAL A 161 8.30 -3.20 -4.12
N HIS A 162 8.63 -2.71 -5.32
CA HIS A 162 9.56 -3.39 -6.22
C HIS A 162 10.94 -3.58 -5.59
N ILE A 163 11.54 -2.51 -5.04
CA ILE A 163 12.84 -2.54 -4.36
C ILE A 163 12.81 -3.45 -3.12
N ALA A 164 11.75 -3.37 -2.31
CA ALA A 164 11.60 -4.22 -1.13
C ALA A 164 11.64 -5.71 -1.50
N GLY A 165 10.99 -6.10 -2.59
CA GLY A 165 11.00 -7.48 -3.08
C GLY A 165 12.39 -7.95 -3.51
N GLN A 166 13.16 -7.08 -4.18
CA GLN A 166 14.54 -7.39 -4.56
C GLN A 166 15.47 -7.54 -3.34
N ILE A 167 15.29 -6.70 -2.31
CA ILE A 167 16.07 -6.77 -1.07
C ILE A 167 15.72 -8.06 -0.33
N HIS A 168 14.44 -8.34 -0.12
CA HIS A 168 13.98 -9.55 0.58
C HIS A 168 14.44 -10.83 -0.13
N ARG A 169 14.45 -10.85 -1.47
CA ARG A 169 15.01 -11.98 -2.23
C ARG A 169 16.47 -12.27 -1.89
N GLN A 170 17.27 -11.23 -1.66
CA GLN A 170 18.70 -11.36 -1.38
C GLN A 170 18.99 -11.85 0.04
N VAL A 171 18.10 -11.55 0.99
CA VAL A 171 18.35 -11.81 2.42
C VAL A 171 17.55 -12.99 2.99
N LYS A 172 16.52 -13.49 2.28
CA LYS A 172 15.60 -14.52 2.79
C LYS A 172 16.27 -15.83 3.27
N ASP A 173 17.42 -16.20 2.70
CA ASP A 173 18.12 -17.45 3.00
C ASP A 173 19.36 -17.22 3.90
N LEU A 174 19.58 -15.99 4.38
CA LEU A 174 20.71 -15.68 5.24
C LEU A 174 20.41 -16.06 6.70
N PRO A 175 21.39 -16.57 7.45
CA PRO A 175 21.24 -16.80 8.89
C PRO A 175 20.87 -15.52 9.63
N HIS A 176 20.08 -15.66 10.69
CA HIS A 176 19.78 -14.54 11.59
C HIS A 176 21.07 -13.89 12.12
N GLY A 177 21.10 -12.56 12.15
CA GLY A 177 22.26 -11.78 12.59
C GLY A 177 23.35 -11.60 11.52
N THR A 178 23.14 -12.08 10.29
CA THR A 178 24.06 -11.81 9.18
C THR A 178 24.16 -10.30 8.93
N LYS A 179 25.38 -9.75 8.98
CA LYS A 179 25.63 -8.34 8.66
C LYS A 179 25.52 -8.12 7.16
N ILE A 180 24.59 -7.25 6.75
CA ILE A 180 24.42 -6.86 5.35
C ILE A 180 25.23 -5.59 5.08
N ASN A 181 26.27 -5.68 4.23
CA ASN A 181 27.11 -4.52 3.89
C ASN A 181 26.77 -3.93 2.51
N LYS A 182 26.03 -4.67 1.66
CA LYS A 182 25.66 -4.25 0.31
C LYS A 182 24.40 -4.99 -0.12
N VAL A 183 23.52 -4.29 -0.83
CA VAL A 183 22.43 -4.87 -1.63
C VAL A 183 22.61 -4.41 -3.08
N THR A 184 22.12 -5.21 -4.02
CA THR A 184 22.08 -4.83 -5.44
C THR A 184 20.63 -4.62 -5.85
N ILE A 185 20.34 -3.47 -6.44
CA ILE A 185 19.02 -3.17 -7.02
C ILE A 185 19.19 -3.18 -8.54
N GLY A 186 18.35 -3.96 -9.22
CA GLY A 186 18.25 -4.00 -10.68
C GLY A 186 17.09 -3.16 -11.19
N ASP A 187 17.14 -2.80 -12.48
CA ASP A 187 16.15 -1.94 -13.16
C ASP A 187 14.86 -2.68 -13.55
N ARG A 188 14.67 -3.95 -13.16
CA ARG A 188 13.61 -4.83 -13.66
C ARG A 188 13.01 -5.74 -12.60
#